data_AF-A0A8S3J968-F1
#
_entry.id   AF-A0A8S3J968-F1
#
_cell.length_a   1.000
_cell.length_b   1.000
_cell.length_c   1.000
_cell.angle_alpha   90.00
_cell.angle_beta   90.00
_cell.angle_gamma   90.00
#
_symmetry.space_group_name_H-M   'P 1'
#
loop_
_entity.id
_entity.type
_entity.pdbx_description
1 polymer ?
#
loop_
_entity_poly.entity_id
_entity_poly.type
_entity_poly.pdbx_seq_one_letter_code
_entity_poly.pdbx_strand_id
1 'polypeptide(L)'
;MRIKTNEYFTIFYEGVRGEAKLLTNEPSLPRTRKPPSRFVDSLPTSLSYESIYDLYHDEYFEIINNILNSLDSRFKQSIFPLLCKVEQFILSTANGTQDCDDAINIIDIDEFLTDDISVDRLNLELMMLPDYFSSINKEKKLGLKKITKISTVCELLNAQQL
;
A
#
# COMPACT_ATOMS: atom_id res chain seq x y z
N MET A 1 -8.10 12.44 -8.00
CA MET A 1 -8.52 11.84 -6.72
C MET A 1 -9.82 12.50 -6.29
N ARG A 2 -10.94 11.77 -6.25
CA ARG A 2 -12.29 12.35 -6.09
C ARG A 2 -12.60 12.86 -4.67
N ILE A 3 -11.89 12.37 -3.66
CA ILE A 3 -12.22 12.55 -2.23
C ILE A 3 -11.70 13.89 -1.67
N LYS A 4 -10.72 14.51 -2.34
CA LYS A 4 -10.12 15.80 -1.91
C LYS A 4 -10.81 16.97 -2.63
N THR A 5 -12.13 17.08 -2.51
CA THR A 5 -12.87 18.23 -3.03
C THR A 5 -13.81 18.79 -1.96
N ASN A 6 -14.08 20.09 -2.05
CA ASN A 6 -14.99 20.77 -1.12
C ASN A 6 -16.38 20.15 -1.14
N GLU A 7 -16.85 19.69 -2.31
CA GLU A 7 -18.15 19.02 -2.45
C GLU A 7 -18.24 17.75 -1.60
N TYR A 8 -17.19 16.92 -1.61
CA TYR A 8 -17.14 15.71 -0.80
C TYR A 8 -17.03 16.02 0.69
N PHE A 9 -16.31 17.07 1.06
CA PHE A 9 -16.30 17.54 2.44
C PHE A 9 -17.70 17.98 2.89
N THR A 10 -18.42 18.75 2.08
CA THR A 10 -19.79 19.19 2.42
C THR A 10 -20.71 17.99 2.65
N ILE A 11 -20.69 17.00 1.75
CA ILE A 11 -21.50 15.78 1.88
C ILE A 11 -21.13 15.02 3.17
N PHE A 12 -19.84 14.85 3.44
CA PHE A 12 -19.35 14.19 4.64
C PHE A 12 -19.78 14.94 5.91
N TYR A 13 -19.59 16.25 5.94
CA TYR A 13 -19.90 17.10 7.09
C TYR A 13 -21.41 17.12 7.39
N GLU A 14 -22.25 17.24 6.36
CA GLU A 14 -23.71 17.22 6.52
C GLU A 14 -24.21 15.86 6.99
N GLY A 15 -23.65 14.76 6.46
CA GLY A 15 -23.98 13.40 6.90
C GLY A 15 -23.65 13.18 8.37
N VAL A 16 -22.41 13.47 8.77
CA VAL A 16 -21.95 13.31 10.16
C VAL A 16 -22.72 14.23 11.10
N ARG A 17 -22.97 15.50 10.71
CA ARG A 17 -23.77 16.43 11.52
C ARG A 17 -25.22 15.95 11.66
N GLY A 18 -25.79 15.34 10.63
CA GLY A 18 -27.14 14.76 10.66
C GLY A 18 -27.27 13.67 11.73
N GLU A 19 -26.31 12.75 11.79
CA GLU A 19 -26.29 11.66 12.78
C GLU A 19 -25.93 12.17 14.18
N ALA A 20 -24.97 13.09 14.29
CA ALA A 20 -24.48 13.58 15.58
C ALA A 20 -25.49 14.44 16.34
N LYS A 21 -26.45 15.09 15.65
CA LYS A 21 -27.50 15.92 16.26
C LYS A 21 -28.29 15.21 17.36
N LEU A 22 -28.45 13.89 17.25
CA LEU A 22 -29.22 13.10 18.22
C LEU A 22 -28.34 12.53 19.35
N LEU A 23 -27.02 12.58 19.20
CA LEU A 23 -26.07 11.88 20.07
C LEU A 23 -25.26 12.84 20.95
N THR A 24 -24.95 14.04 20.47
CA THR A 24 -24.04 14.97 21.16
C THR A 24 -24.49 16.42 21.00
N ASN A 25 -24.09 17.28 21.94
CA ASN A 25 -24.27 18.74 21.84
C ASN A 25 -23.48 19.32 20.67
N GLU A 26 -23.87 20.53 20.24
CA GLU A 26 -23.12 21.22 19.18
C GLU A 26 -21.66 21.45 19.60
N PRO A 27 -20.70 21.18 18.70
CA PRO A 27 -19.29 21.41 18.97
C PRO A 27 -19.03 22.89 19.27
N SER A 28 -17.93 23.17 19.96
CA SER A 28 -17.45 24.55 20.21
C SER A 28 -15.99 24.67 19.79
N LEU A 29 -15.58 25.86 19.35
CA LEU A 29 -14.20 26.09 18.96
C LEU A 29 -13.25 25.85 20.14
N PRO A 30 -12.07 25.23 19.91
CA PRO A 30 -11.07 25.07 20.95
C PRO A 30 -10.70 26.40 21.58
N ARG A 31 -10.59 26.43 22.91
CA ARG A 31 -10.19 27.64 23.62
C ARG A 31 -8.77 28.03 23.23
N THR A 32 -8.63 29.14 22.50
CA THR A 32 -7.32 29.74 22.22
C THR A 32 -6.75 30.36 23.51
N ARG A 33 -5.54 29.92 23.89
CA ARG A 33 -4.82 30.52 25.01
C ARG A 33 -4.17 31.81 24.54
N LYS A 34 -4.54 32.94 25.15
CA LYS A 34 -3.85 34.21 24.88
C LYS A 34 -2.39 34.09 25.31
N PRO A 35 -1.42 34.40 24.44
CA PRO A 35 -0.03 34.40 24.83
C PRO A 35 0.22 35.49 25.89
N PRO A 36 1.25 35.34 26.74
CA PRO A 36 1.60 36.34 27.74
C PRO A 36 1.88 37.68 27.06
N SER A 37 1.44 38.79 27.67
CA SER A 37 1.49 40.16 27.10
C SER A 37 2.88 40.59 26.60
N ARG A 38 3.96 39.98 27.10
CA ARG A 38 5.35 40.30 26.75
C ARG A 38 5.78 39.77 25.38
N PHE A 39 4.99 38.88 24.77
CA PHE A 39 5.32 38.22 23.50
C PHE A 39 4.38 38.62 22.35
N VAL A 40 3.45 39.56 22.58
CA VAL A 40 2.37 39.90 21.64
C VAL A 40 2.90 40.53 20.35
N ASP A 41 4.00 41.29 20.42
CA ASP A 41 4.57 41.98 19.26
C ASP A 41 5.45 41.07 18.38
N SER A 42 5.83 39.89 18.87
CA SER A 42 6.79 38.99 18.21
C SER A 42 6.20 37.65 17.75
N LEU A 43 4.92 37.39 18.04
CA LEU A 43 4.25 36.15 17.68
C LEU A 43 3.37 36.37 16.43
N PRO A 44 3.41 35.46 15.44
CA PRO A 44 2.43 35.49 14.36
C PRO A 44 1.04 35.36 14.97
N THR A 45 0.08 36.15 14.45
CA THR A 45 -1.33 36.09 14.83
C THR A 45 -1.76 34.63 14.90
N SER A 46 -2.14 34.16 16.10
CA SER A 46 -2.56 32.77 16.28
C SER A 46 -3.65 32.45 15.27
N LEU A 47 -3.46 31.41 14.46
CA LEU A 47 -4.47 30.88 13.54
C LEU A 47 -5.74 30.58 14.36
N SER A 48 -6.66 31.53 14.31
CA SER A 48 -7.93 31.50 15.01
C SER A 48 -8.96 31.14 13.96
N TYR A 49 -9.55 29.97 14.07
CA TYR A 49 -10.66 29.59 13.20
C TYR A 49 -11.86 30.51 13.46
N GLU A 50 -12.46 31.01 12.38
CA GLU A 50 -13.67 31.85 12.47
C GLU A 50 -14.91 30.99 12.71
N SER A 51 -14.93 29.77 12.15
CA SER A 51 -16.01 28.80 12.32
C SER A 51 -15.49 27.40 12.64
N ILE A 52 -16.33 26.61 13.31
CA ILE A 52 -16.12 25.18 13.52
C ILE A 52 -16.12 24.43 12.19
N TYR A 53 -16.87 24.96 11.21
CA TYR A 53 -16.86 24.43 9.85
C TYR A 53 -15.46 24.50 9.24
N ASP A 54 -14.75 25.61 9.41
CA ASP A 54 -13.40 25.82 8.88
C ASP A 54 -12.38 24.94 9.59
N LEU A 55 -12.54 24.75 10.91
CA LEU A 55 -11.70 23.84 11.68
C LEU A 55 -11.84 22.39 11.18
N TYR A 56 -13.07 21.89 11.01
CA TYR A 56 -13.27 20.52 10.52
C TYR A 56 -12.95 20.37 9.04
N HIS A 57 -13.07 21.45 8.26
CA HIS A 57 -12.61 21.48 6.87
C HIS A 57 -11.11 21.23 6.83
N ASP A 58 -10.32 22.05 7.54
CA ASP A 58 -8.87 21.91 7.57
C ASP A 58 -8.44 20.53 8.11
N GLU A 59 -9.04 20.06 9.21
CA GLU A 59 -8.76 18.72 9.76
C GLU A 59 -9.09 17.60 8.76
N TYR A 60 -10.21 17.69 8.05
CA TYR A 60 -10.58 16.71 7.03
C TYR A 60 -9.52 16.64 5.93
N PHE A 61 -9.11 17.79 5.39
CA PHE A 61 -8.10 17.83 4.34
C PHE A 61 -6.73 17.39 4.84
N GLU A 62 -6.36 17.72 6.08
CA GLU A 62 -5.13 17.26 6.71
C GLU A 62 -5.09 15.73 6.83
N ILE A 63 -6.15 15.12 7.35
CA ILE A 63 -6.24 13.65 7.48
C ILE A 63 -6.15 12.99 6.11
N ILE A 64 -6.89 13.48 5.12
CA ILE A 64 -6.85 12.95 3.76
C ILE A 64 -5.44 13.07 3.18
N ASN A 65 -4.78 14.23 3.36
CA ASN A 65 -3.40 14.41 2.91
C ASN A 65 -2.45 13.45 3.63
N ASN A 66 -2.60 13.24 4.93
CA ASN A 66 -1.77 12.30 5.70
C ASN A 66 -1.95 10.86 5.22
N ILE A 67 -3.19 10.44 4.93
CA ILE A 67 -3.47 9.13 4.35
C ILE A 67 -2.79 8.99 2.99
N LEU A 68 -2.94 9.98 2.11
CA LEU A 68 -2.30 9.96 0.80
C LEU A 68 -0.79 9.94 0.88
N ASN A 69 -0.21 10.79 1.71
CA ASN A 69 1.23 10.86 1.92
C ASN A 69 1.77 9.54 2.46
N SER A 70 1.00 8.88 3.34
CA SER A 70 1.34 7.56 3.87
C SER A 70 1.27 6.48 2.78
N LEU A 71 0.23 6.50 1.94
CA LEU A 71 0.11 5.59 0.80
C LEU A 71 1.24 5.80 -0.20
N ASP A 72 1.50 7.05 -0.58
CA ASP A 72 2.59 7.42 -1.46
C ASP A 72 3.94 6.99 -0.87
N SER A 73 4.17 7.25 0.41
CA SER A 73 5.39 6.82 1.09
C SER A 73 5.55 5.31 1.10
N ARG A 74 4.46 4.54 1.21
CA ARG A 74 4.49 3.08 1.20
C ARG A 74 4.73 2.51 -0.20
N PHE A 75 4.12 3.08 -1.23
CA PHE A 75 4.25 2.60 -2.61
C PHE A 75 5.48 3.16 -3.34
N LYS A 76 6.07 4.26 -2.88
CA LYS A 76 7.34 4.83 -3.38
C LYS A 76 8.56 4.30 -2.62
N GLN A 77 8.41 3.32 -1.74
CA GLN A 77 9.57 2.65 -1.13
C GLN A 77 10.42 2.02 -2.23
N SER A 78 11.75 2.18 -2.14
CA SER A 78 12.71 1.61 -3.11
C SER A 78 12.55 0.09 -3.29
N ILE A 79 12.08 -0.59 -2.25
CA ILE A 79 11.85 -2.04 -2.24
C ILE A 79 10.58 -2.47 -2.98
N PHE A 80 9.59 -1.58 -3.15
CA PHE A 80 8.31 -1.97 -3.77
C PHE A 80 8.46 -2.33 -5.26
N PRO A 81 9.16 -1.55 -6.10
CA PRO A 81 9.48 -1.97 -7.47
C PRO A 81 10.25 -3.28 -7.53
N LEU A 82 11.14 -3.53 -6.56
CA LEU A 82 11.88 -4.78 -6.47
C LEU A 82 10.93 -5.97 -6.22
N LEU A 83 10.02 -5.85 -5.25
CA LEU A 83 9.01 -6.89 -4.97
C LEU A 83 8.12 -7.16 -6.19
N CYS A 84 7.71 -6.11 -6.92
CA CYS A 84 6.95 -6.28 -8.16
C CYS A 84 7.74 -7.03 -9.25
N LYS A 85 9.04 -6.74 -9.39
CA LYS A 85 9.91 -7.48 -10.31
C LYS A 85 10.04 -8.95 -9.91
N VAL A 86 10.26 -9.23 -8.62
CA VAL A 86 10.33 -10.60 -8.09
C VAL A 86 9.01 -11.35 -8.32
N GLU A 87 7.86 -10.71 -8.07
CA GLU A 87 6.55 -11.30 -8.33
C GLU A 87 6.38 -11.66 -9.82
N GLN A 88 6.66 -10.70 -10.71
CA GLN A 88 6.56 -10.92 -12.14
C GLN A 88 7.47 -12.05 -12.60
N PHE A 89 8.70 -12.09 -12.07
CA PHE A 89 9.69 -13.11 -12.35
C PHE A 89 9.24 -14.52 -11.94
N ILE A 90 8.68 -14.68 -10.73
CA ILE A 90 8.15 -15.96 -10.27
C ILE A 90 6.99 -16.40 -11.18
N LEU A 91 6.10 -15.47 -11.56
CA LEU A 91 4.94 -15.79 -12.41
C LEU A 91 5.34 -16.13 -13.86
N SER A 92 6.33 -15.44 -14.44
CA SER A 92 6.84 -15.76 -15.78
C SER A 92 7.54 -17.11 -15.80
N THR A 93 8.35 -17.39 -14.77
CA THR A 93 9.01 -18.69 -14.62
C THR A 93 7.99 -19.79 -14.43
N ALA A 94 7.00 -19.63 -13.54
CA ALA A 94 5.96 -20.64 -13.30
C ALA A 94 5.15 -21.03 -14.55
N ASN A 95 5.06 -20.13 -15.54
CA ASN A 95 4.39 -20.38 -16.82
C ASN A 95 5.34 -20.88 -17.92
N GLY A 96 6.63 -21.05 -17.64
CA GLY A 96 7.64 -21.47 -18.62
C GLY A 96 7.89 -20.45 -19.74
N THR A 97 7.55 -19.17 -19.51
CA THR A 97 7.64 -18.12 -20.53
C THR A 97 8.91 -17.28 -20.44
N GLN A 98 9.83 -17.63 -19.55
CA GLN A 98 11.05 -16.88 -19.33
C GLN A 98 12.30 -17.72 -19.64
N ASP A 99 13.21 -17.14 -20.41
CA ASP A 99 14.57 -17.67 -20.55
C ASP A 99 15.32 -17.38 -19.24
N CYS A 100 15.96 -18.40 -18.68
CA CYS A 100 16.68 -18.30 -17.40
C CYS A 100 17.85 -17.30 -17.44
N ASP A 101 18.29 -16.88 -18.64
CA ASP A 101 19.31 -15.86 -18.80
C ASP A 101 18.81 -14.45 -18.42
N ASP A 102 17.49 -14.18 -18.50
CA ASP A 102 16.90 -12.90 -18.06
C ASP A 102 16.73 -12.81 -16.52
N ALA A 103 16.76 -13.95 -15.83
CA ALA A 103 16.74 -14.02 -14.36
C ALA A 103 17.95 -13.30 -13.74
N ILE A 104 19.03 -13.18 -14.51
CA ILE A 104 20.33 -12.67 -14.07
C ILE A 104 20.35 -11.12 -14.10
N ASN A 105 19.37 -10.44 -14.70
CA ASN A 105 19.20 -9.00 -14.47
C ASN A 105 18.50 -8.65 -13.14
N ILE A 106 18.23 -9.67 -12.32
CA ILE A 106 17.92 -9.52 -10.90
C ILE A 106 19.20 -9.21 -10.09
N ILE A 107 20.37 -9.11 -10.74
CA ILE A 107 21.64 -8.71 -10.13
C ILE A 107 21.65 -7.27 -9.57
N ASP A 108 20.67 -6.41 -9.84
CA ASP A 108 20.49 -5.17 -9.04
C ASP A 108 19.98 -5.43 -7.60
N ILE A 109 19.79 -6.71 -7.22
CA ILE A 109 19.68 -7.19 -5.84
C ILE A 109 21.07 -7.25 -5.13
N ASP A 110 22.17 -6.98 -5.86
CA ASP A 110 23.56 -7.21 -5.45
C ASP A 110 23.97 -6.67 -4.08
N GLU A 111 23.34 -5.60 -3.59
CA GLU A 111 23.70 -5.02 -2.29
C GLU A 111 22.96 -5.62 -1.08
N PHE A 112 21.86 -6.36 -1.28
CA PHE A 112 20.96 -6.72 -0.17
C PHE A 112 20.74 -8.22 0.08
N LEU A 113 20.90 -9.10 -0.92
CA LEU A 113 20.58 -10.55 -0.77
C LEU A 113 21.68 -11.47 -1.32
N THR A 114 22.84 -10.94 -1.69
CA THR A 114 23.98 -11.70 -2.25
C THR A 114 24.53 -12.73 -1.28
N ASP A 115 24.50 -12.46 0.02
CA ASP A 115 24.92 -13.42 1.06
C ASP A 115 23.84 -14.47 1.38
N ASP A 116 22.57 -14.20 1.08
CA ASP A 116 21.42 -15.03 1.48
C ASP A 116 20.93 -15.97 0.37
N ILE A 117 21.20 -15.65 -0.90
CA ILE A 117 20.63 -16.36 -2.05
C ILE A 117 21.73 -16.91 -2.96
N SER A 118 21.83 -18.24 -3.03
CA SER A 118 22.65 -18.91 -4.04
C SER A 118 21.94 -18.91 -5.40
N VAL A 119 22.40 -18.06 -6.32
CA VAL A 119 21.83 -17.87 -7.67
C VAL A 119 21.74 -19.18 -8.45
N ASP A 120 22.78 -20.03 -8.38
CA ASP A 120 22.81 -21.31 -9.10
C ASP A 120 21.69 -22.26 -8.66
N ARG A 121 21.45 -22.34 -7.35
CA ARG A 121 20.39 -23.16 -6.79
C ARG A 121 19.02 -22.60 -7.12
N LEU A 122 18.87 -21.27 -7.06
CA LEU A 122 17.64 -20.59 -7.43
C LEU A 122 17.28 -20.89 -8.89
N ASN A 123 18.23 -20.80 -9.81
CA ASN A 123 18.01 -21.12 -11.23
C ASN A 123 17.57 -22.57 -11.44
N LEU A 124 18.19 -23.54 -10.74
CA LEU A 124 17.77 -24.94 -10.80
C LEU A 124 16.35 -25.15 -10.28
N GLU A 125 16.01 -24.57 -9.12
CA GLU A 125 14.67 -24.67 -8.53
C GLU A 125 13.60 -24.03 -9.44
N LEU A 126 13.93 -22.93 -10.11
CA LEU A 126 13.08 -22.22 -11.06
C LEU A 126 12.86 -22.99 -12.37
N MET A 127 13.88 -23.68 -12.89
CA MET A 127 13.72 -24.53 -14.08
C MET A 127 12.75 -25.69 -13.86
N MET A 128 12.66 -26.21 -12.63
CA MET A 128 11.78 -27.33 -12.29
C MET A 128 10.32 -26.92 -12.01
N LEU A 129 10.09 -25.62 -11.77
CA LEU A 129 8.80 -25.08 -11.34
C LEU A 129 7.65 -25.30 -12.35
N PRO A 130 7.82 -25.11 -13.68
CA PRO A 130 6.79 -25.37 -14.68
C PRO A 130 6.35 -26.85 -14.70
N ASP A 131 7.31 -27.76 -14.65
CA ASP A 131 7.08 -29.20 -14.69
C ASP A 131 6.40 -29.69 -13.41
N TYR A 132 6.82 -29.14 -12.28
CA TYR A 132 6.21 -29.35 -10.98
C TYR A 132 4.72 -28.96 -10.99
N PHE A 133 4.40 -27.74 -11.43
CA PHE A 133 3.01 -27.28 -11.49
C PHE A 133 2.18 -28.02 -12.53
N SER A 134 2.77 -28.38 -13.67
CA SER A 134 2.10 -29.21 -14.68
C SER A 134 1.71 -30.58 -14.13
N SER A 135 2.55 -31.17 -13.28
CA SER A 135 2.30 -32.46 -12.64
C SER A 135 1.15 -32.38 -11.63
N ILE A 136 1.18 -31.40 -10.73
CA ILE A 136 0.11 -31.20 -9.73
C ILE A 136 -1.22 -30.85 -10.39
N ASN A 137 -1.21 -30.02 -11.44
CA ASN A 137 -2.40 -29.65 -12.17
C ASN A 137 -3.08 -30.87 -12.82
N LYS A 138 -2.29 -31.84 -13.32
CA LYS A 138 -2.79 -33.13 -13.84
C LYS A 138 -3.33 -34.02 -12.73
N GLU A 139 -2.59 -34.16 -11.63
CA GLU A 139 -2.94 -35.03 -10.50
C GLU A 139 -4.24 -34.57 -9.82
N LYS A 140 -4.32 -33.28 -9.49
CA LYS A 140 -5.48 -32.68 -8.82
C LYS A 140 -6.59 -32.23 -9.78
N LYS A 141 -6.42 -32.43 -11.09
CA LYS A 141 -7.37 -32.07 -12.16
C LYS A 141 -7.87 -30.61 -12.06
N LEU A 142 -6.97 -29.68 -11.75
CA LEU A 142 -7.34 -28.28 -11.50
C LEU A 142 -7.69 -27.51 -12.79
N GLY A 143 -7.29 -28.02 -13.96
CA GLY A 143 -7.61 -27.41 -15.26
C GLY A 143 -6.95 -26.04 -15.47
N LEU A 144 -5.88 -25.74 -14.74
CA LEU A 144 -5.17 -24.47 -14.82
C LEU A 144 -4.45 -24.36 -16.16
N LYS A 145 -4.68 -23.25 -16.88
CA LYS A 145 -3.99 -22.94 -18.15
C LYS A 145 -2.82 -21.98 -17.99
N LYS A 146 -2.92 -21.08 -17.01
CA LYS A 146 -1.90 -20.06 -16.72
C LYS A 146 -1.98 -19.66 -15.26
N ILE A 147 -0.84 -19.49 -14.62
CA ILE A 147 -0.71 -18.99 -13.26
C ILE A 147 -0.58 -17.46 -13.33
N THR A 148 -1.48 -16.76 -12.65
CA THR A 148 -1.55 -15.28 -12.70
C THR A 148 -1.45 -14.62 -11.33
N LYS A 149 -1.39 -15.41 -10.25
CA LYS A 149 -1.35 -14.92 -8.88
C LYS A 149 -0.30 -15.70 -8.09
N ILE A 150 0.48 -15.01 -7.26
CA ILE A 150 1.40 -15.66 -6.30
C ILE A 150 0.64 -16.58 -5.35
N SER A 151 -0.57 -16.22 -4.94
CA SER A 151 -1.37 -17.08 -4.04
C SER A 151 -1.56 -18.49 -4.61
N THR A 152 -1.75 -18.60 -5.93
CA THR A 152 -1.88 -19.90 -6.62
C THR A 152 -0.56 -20.67 -6.62
N VAL A 153 0.58 -19.99 -6.77
CA VAL A 153 1.92 -20.60 -6.63
C VAL A 153 2.08 -21.18 -5.22
N CYS A 154 1.74 -20.40 -4.18
CA CYS A 154 1.82 -20.84 -2.79
C CYS A 154 0.90 -22.03 -2.50
N GLU A 155 -0.35 -22.00 -3.00
CA GLU A 155 -1.30 -23.10 -2.85
C GLU A 155 -0.78 -24.39 -3.50
N LEU A 156 -0.17 -24.31 -4.69
CA LEU A 156 0.40 -25.45 -5.38
C LEU A 156 1.67 -26.00 -4.69
N LEU A 157 2.48 -25.14 -4.09
CA LEU A 157 3.64 -25.56 -3.30
C LEU A 157 3.22 -26.24 -1.99
N ASN A 158 2.23 -25.68 -1.30
CA ASN A 158 1.72 -26.24 -0.03
C ASN A 158 0.86 -27.49 -0.23
N ALA A 159 0.33 -27.69 -1.44
CA ALA A 159 -0.50 -28.83 -1.82
C ALA A 159 0.18 -30.21 -1.69
N GLN A 160 1.51 -30.25 -1.49
CA GLN A 160 2.29 -31.48 -1.27
C GLN A 160 2.52 -31.83 0.22
N GLN A 161 2.29 -30.91 1.15
CA GLN A 161 2.61 -31.14 2.58
C GLN A 161 1.53 -31.94 3.34
N LEU A 162 0.57 -32.53 2.63
CA LEU A 162 -0.50 -33.41 3.14
C LEU A 162 -0.59 -34.66 2.26
#